data_AF-A0A2A2AB81-F1
#
_entry.id   AF-A0A2A2AB81-F1
#
_cell.length_a   1.000
_cell.length_b   1.000
_cell.length_c   1.000
_cell.angle_alpha   90.00
_cell.angle_beta   90.00
_cell.angle_gamma   90.00
#
_symmetry.space_group_name_H-M   'P 1'
#
loop_
_entity.id
_entity.type
_entity.pdbx_description
1 polymer ?
#
loop_
_entity_poly.entity_id
_entity_poly.type
_entity_poly.pdbx_seq_one_letter_code
_entity_poly.pdbx_strand_id
1 'polypeptide(L)'
;MTTIHHHIVSRPAVRQRGVALFIVLVMVLLGMLLALWASRSALFNQMVVGNDADYQRAFAAAQAMLQDAELDILRESPDGSICTKDASVPQRCRAGATLYPPQGAEEITPLLAQLSGAGDSQCMHGLCTKRGTTPAYRGQNFWNDTDLLAAMQQANVGARYGQFTGATAGSNTDEIGAAGSAILNQRGDGNVGAWYWIEVLPYTDAAQSAGLIVGGAANLVPLSVDPLVVYRVTAIAYGRKNGTRVVLQQTFVPQKLKD
;
A
#
# COMPACT_ATOMS: atom_id res chain seq x y z
N MET A 1 37.18 43.72 92.24
CA MET A 1 36.19 42.67 91.94
C MET A 1 35.00 43.34 91.28
N THR A 2 34.94 43.33 89.94
CA THR A 2 34.10 42.42 89.10
C THR A 2 32.61 42.75 89.27
N THR A 3 31.82 43.00 88.22
CA THR A 3 31.59 42.08 87.09
C THR A 3 31.02 42.81 85.87
N ILE A 4 31.47 42.44 84.67
CA ILE A 4 30.81 42.72 83.39
C ILE A 4 29.66 41.72 83.24
N HIS A 5 28.46 42.17 82.91
CA HIS A 5 27.39 41.29 82.43
C HIS A 5 26.85 41.75 81.08
N HIS A 6 27.02 40.87 80.08
CA HIS A 6 26.45 40.98 78.75
C HIS A 6 24.92 40.96 78.80
N HIS A 7 24.27 41.93 78.17
CA HIS A 7 22.88 41.78 77.76
C HIS A 7 22.80 41.36 76.29
N ILE A 8 22.23 40.18 76.12
CA ILE A 8 21.98 39.47 74.86
C ILE A 8 20.98 40.28 74.03
N VAL A 9 21.37 40.71 72.83
CA VAL A 9 20.44 41.29 71.86
C VAL A 9 19.54 40.18 71.33
N SER A 10 18.29 40.15 71.79
CA SER A 10 17.27 39.22 71.30
C SER A 10 16.84 39.63 69.89
N ARG A 11 17.14 38.80 68.88
CA ARG A 11 16.58 38.99 67.53
C ARG A 11 15.08 38.69 67.56
N PRO A 12 14.22 39.51 66.93
CA PRO A 12 12.80 39.21 66.85
C PRO A 12 12.60 37.89 66.09
N ALA A 13 11.96 36.92 66.74
CA ALA A 13 11.51 35.71 66.08
C ALA A 13 10.41 36.09 65.08
N VAL A 14 10.75 36.12 63.79
CA VAL A 14 9.75 36.25 62.73
C VAL A 14 8.82 35.05 62.84
N ARG A 15 7.58 35.28 63.29
CA ARG A 15 6.52 34.27 63.27
C ARG A 15 6.36 33.78 61.83
N GLN A 16 6.78 32.54 61.54
CA GLN A 16 6.47 31.86 60.29
C GLN A 16 4.94 31.81 60.14
N ARG A 17 4.41 32.64 59.24
CA ARG A 17 3.01 32.57 58.81
C ARG A 17 2.91 31.38 57.86
N GLY A 18 2.00 30.43 58.11
CA GLY A 18 1.77 29.21 57.34
C GLY A 18 1.34 29.38 55.87
N VAL A 19 1.60 30.55 55.27
CA VAL A 19 1.29 30.90 53.88
C VAL A 19 2.23 30.21 52.89
N ALA A 20 3.47 29.90 53.30
CA ALA A 20 4.45 29.23 52.44
C ALA A 20 3.99 27.83 51.99
N LEU A 21 3.37 27.05 52.88
CA LEU A 21 2.84 25.73 52.56
C LEU A 21 1.69 25.82 51.54
N PHE A 22 0.81 26.80 51.69
CA PHE A 22 -0.31 27.02 50.77
C PHE A 22 0.17 27.42 49.37
N ILE A 23 1.15 28.33 49.26
CA ILE A 23 1.71 28.74 47.97
C ILE A 23 2.37 27.54 47.26
N VAL A 24 3.17 26.75 47.99
CA VAL A 24 3.80 25.54 47.42
C VAL A 24 2.74 24.54 46.96
N LEU A 25 1.70 24.30 47.75
CA LEU A 25 0.60 23.39 47.39
C LEU A 25 -0.14 23.86 46.13
N VAL A 26 -0.42 25.16 46.00
CA VAL A 26 -1.04 25.73 44.80
C VAL A 26 -0.13 25.60 43.59
N MET A 27 1.18 25.89 43.73
CA MET A 27 2.15 25.73 42.64
C MET A 27 2.25 24.27 42.18
N VAL A 28 2.26 23.31 43.12
CA VAL A 28 2.30 21.87 42.81
C VAL A 28 1.01 21.46 42.10
N LEU A 29 -0.17 21.90 42.56
CA LEU A 29 -1.45 21.62 41.91
C LEU A 29 -1.51 22.17 40.48
N LEU A 30 -1.08 23.41 40.26
CA LEU A 30 -1.00 24.01 38.93
C LEU A 30 -0.01 23.24 38.04
N GLY A 31 1.14 22.83 38.59
CA GLY A 31 2.11 22.00 37.90
C GLY A 31 1.54 20.64 37.48
N MET A 32 0.78 19.98 38.36
CA MET A 32 0.10 18.71 38.05
C MET A 32 -0.98 18.89 36.97
N LEU A 33 -1.76 19.97 37.02
CA LEU A 33 -2.76 20.27 35.99
C LEU A 33 -2.12 20.49 34.62
N LEU A 34 -1.01 21.22 34.56
CA LEU A 34 -0.24 21.41 33.32
C LEU A 34 0.35 20.09 32.82
N ALA A 35 0.90 19.26 33.71
CA ALA A 35 1.44 17.95 33.34
C ALA A 35 0.35 17.01 32.78
N LEU A 36 -0.83 16.99 33.40
CA LEU A 36 -1.97 16.21 32.91
C LEU A 36 -2.46 16.70 31.54
N TRP A 37 -2.47 18.02 31.33
CA TRP A 37 -2.82 18.61 30.04
C TRP A 37 -1.80 18.23 28.96
N ALA A 38 -0.50 18.41 29.23
CA ALA A 38 0.57 18.02 28.33
C ALA A 38 0.55 16.53 27.99
N SER A 39 0.26 15.66 28.96
CA SER A 39 0.15 14.21 28.76
C SER A 39 -0.99 13.85 27.81
N ARG A 40 -2.18 14.45 27.98
CA ARG A 40 -3.32 14.23 27.05
C ARG A 40 -3.00 14.70 25.64
N SER A 41 -2.37 15.85 25.48
CA SER A 41 -1.93 16.37 24.18
C SER A 41 -0.92 15.45 23.51
N ALA A 42 0.04 14.91 24.27
CA ALA A 42 1.03 13.97 23.74
C ALA A 42 0.39 12.67 23.23
N LEU A 43 -0.57 12.10 23.97
CA LEU A 43 -1.29 10.90 23.54
C LEU A 43 -2.08 11.13 22.25
N PHE A 44 -2.74 12.28 22.11
CA PHE A 44 -3.45 12.62 20.88
C PHE A 44 -2.49 12.71 19.69
N ASN A 45 -1.37 13.40 19.85
CA ASN A 45 -0.35 13.52 18.80
C ASN A 45 0.20 12.15 18.40
N GLN A 46 0.46 11.26 19.36
CA GLN A 46 0.91 9.89 19.06
C GLN A 46 -0.12 9.09 18.28
N MET A 47 -1.42 9.22 18.59
CA MET A 47 -2.48 8.53 17.85
C MET A 47 -2.55 9.02 16.39
N VAL A 48 -2.51 10.34 16.18
CA VAL A 48 -2.55 10.94 14.84
C VAL A 48 -1.32 10.55 14.02
N VAL A 49 -0.12 10.73 14.56
CA VAL A 49 1.14 10.35 13.90
C VAL A 49 1.18 8.86 13.61
N GLY A 50 0.67 8.03 14.52
CA GLY A 50 0.63 6.58 14.30
C GLY A 50 -0.33 6.17 13.19
N ASN A 51 -1.44 6.90 12.97
CA ASN A 51 -2.38 6.62 11.88
C ASN A 51 -1.79 7.04 10.53
N ASP A 52 -1.18 8.23 10.47
CA ASP A 52 -0.50 8.71 9.27
C ASP A 52 0.66 7.78 8.89
N ALA A 53 1.51 7.40 9.85
CA ALA A 53 2.61 6.47 9.59
C ALA A 53 2.14 5.10 9.08
N ASP A 54 1.00 4.59 9.56
CA ASP A 54 0.43 3.33 9.06
C ASP A 54 -0.11 3.49 7.63
N TYR A 55 -0.79 4.61 7.33
CA TYR A 55 -1.25 4.94 5.99
C TYR A 55 -0.08 5.07 5.01
N GLN A 56 0.99 5.78 5.37
CA GLN A 56 2.17 5.93 4.50
C GLN A 56 2.85 4.59 4.20
N ARG A 57 2.92 3.67 5.17
CA ARG A 57 3.42 2.31 4.94
C ARG A 57 2.52 1.51 4.00
N ALA A 58 1.20 1.60 4.18
CA ALA A 58 0.24 0.96 3.28
C ALA A 58 0.33 1.54 1.86
N PHE A 59 0.52 2.85 1.74
CA PHE A 59 0.71 3.53 0.46
C PHE A 59 1.97 3.05 -0.27
N ALA A 60 3.10 3.02 0.44
CA ALA A 60 4.35 2.47 -0.11
C ALA A 60 4.21 0.99 -0.52
N ALA A 61 3.49 0.19 0.27
CA ALA A 61 3.19 -1.20 -0.09
C ALA A 61 2.32 -1.29 -1.36
N ALA A 62 1.29 -0.45 -1.50
CA ALA A 62 0.46 -0.41 -2.71
C ALA A 62 1.27 0.02 -3.94
N GLN A 63 2.20 0.98 -3.80
CA GLN A 63 3.10 1.37 -4.88
C GLN A 63 4.04 0.23 -5.29
N ALA A 64 4.58 -0.51 -4.31
CA ALA A 64 5.40 -1.68 -4.59
C ALA A 64 4.61 -2.76 -5.34
N MET A 65 3.32 -2.95 -5.02
CA MET A 65 2.45 -3.86 -5.78
C MET A 65 2.20 -3.41 -7.22
N LEU A 66 2.07 -2.10 -7.45
CA LEU A 66 1.95 -1.56 -8.80
C LEU A 66 3.21 -1.86 -9.62
N GLN A 67 4.39 -1.62 -9.05
CA GLN A 67 5.67 -1.92 -9.70
C GLN A 67 5.86 -3.43 -9.92
N ASP A 68 5.48 -4.27 -8.96
CA ASP A 68 5.54 -5.73 -9.10
C ASP A 68 4.63 -6.23 -10.23
N ALA A 69 3.45 -5.64 -10.38
CA ALA A 69 2.55 -5.95 -11.49
C ALA A 69 3.12 -5.51 -12.85
N GLU A 70 3.86 -4.40 -12.92
CA GLU A 70 4.56 -3.99 -14.14
C GLU A 70 5.64 -4.99 -14.53
N LEU A 71 6.47 -5.40 -13.57
CA LEU A 71 7.50 -6.42 -13.78
C LEU A 71 6.88 -7.76 -14.24
N ASP A 72 5.73 -8.13 -13.68
CA ASP A 72 4.95 -9.30 -14.10
C ASP A 72 4.46 -9.19 -15.55
N ILE A 73 3.95 -8.02 -15.95
CA ILE A 73 3.56 -7.73 -17.34
C ILE A 73 4.76 -7.79 -18.30
N LEU A 74 5.89 -7.22 -17.89
CA LEU A 74 7.13 -7.19 -18.66
C LEU A 74 7.89 -8.53 -18.66
N ARG A 75 7.52 -9.46 -17.76
CA ARG A 75 8.27 -10.70 -17.49
C ARG A 75 9.72 -10.40 -17.10
N GLU A 76 9.89 -9.41 -16.24
CA GLU A 76 11.17 -9.03 -15.68
C GLU A 76 11.23 -9.43 -14.21
N SER A 77 12.43 -9.81 -13.79
CA SER A 77 12.78 -9.95 -12.39
C SER A 77 13.04 -8.56 -11.79
N PRO A 78 13.00 -8.40 -10.46
CA PRO A 78 13.28 -7.10 -9.81
C PRO A 78 14.67 -6.52 -10.07
N ASP A 79 15.62 -7.33 -10.53
CA ASP A 79 16.97 -6.92 -10.93
C ASP A 79 17.05 -6.44 -12.40
N GLY A 80 15.92 -6.42 -13.11
CA GLY A 80 15.83 -6.08 -14.54
C GLY A 80 16.26 -7.21 -15.47
N SER A 81 16.59 -8.40 -14.96
CA SER A 81 16.83 -9.57 -15.78
C SER A 81 15.51 -10.18 -16.27
N ILE A 82 15.59 -11.03 -17.29
CA ILE A 82 14.42 -11.80 -17.73
C ILE A 82 13.94 -12.68 -16.57
N CYS A 83 12.63 -12.66 -16.30
CA CYS A 83 12.01 -13.49 -15.29
C CYS A 83 12.11 -14.97 -15.72
N THR A 84 12.93 -15.74 -15.03
CA THR A 84 13.17 -17.15 -15.33
C THR A 84 12.19 -18.06 -14.57
N LYS A 85 11.57 -18.98 -15.32
CA LYS A 85 10.67 -20.00 -14.78
C LYS A 85 11.43 -20.95 -13.87
N ASP A 86 10.87 -21.22 -12.70
CA ASP A 86 11.42 -22.15 -11.72
C ASP A 86 10.41 -23.25 -11.44
N ALA A 87 10.77 -24.50 -11.76
CA ALA A 87 9.91 -25.66 -11.54
C ALA A 87 9.65 -25.95 -10.05
N SER A 88 10.53 -25.48 -9.15
CA SER A 88 10.35 -25.61 -7.70
C SER A 88 9.35 -24.58 -7.13
N VAL A 89 9.08 -23.50 -7.87
CA VAL A 89 8.12 -22.45 -7.51
C VAL A 89 7.22 -22.16 -8.72
N PRO A 90 6.18 -22.98 -8.99
CA PRO A 90 5.44 -22.97 -10.26
C PRO A 90 4.69 -21.66 -10.57
N GLN A 91 4.52 -20.80 -9.57
CA GLN A 91 3.93 -19.47 -9.75
C GLN A 91 4.96 -18.41 -10.19
N ARG A 92 6.24 -18.57 -9.82
CA ARG A 92 7.31 -17.64 -10.21
C ARG A 92 7.41 -17.58 -11.73
N CYS A 93 7.41 -16.37 -12.28
CA CYS A 93 7.45 -16.12 -13.72
C CYS A 93 6.40 -16.92 -14.51
N ARG A 94 5.28 -17.24 -13.85
CA ARG A 94 4.14 -17.97 -14.42
C ARG A 94 4.58 -19.28 -15.11
N ALA A 95 5.39 -20.07 -14.39
CA ALA A 95 6.02 -21.28 -14.93
C ALA A 95 5.06 -22.47 -15.18
N GLY A 96 4.03 -22.63 -14.35
CA GLY A 96 3.07 -23.74 -14.40
C GLY A 96 1.80 -23.47 -15.21
N ALA A 97 0.67 -24.05 -14.78
CA ALA A 97 -0.67 -23.83 -15.34
C ALA A 97 -1.26 -22.43 -15.00
N THR A 98 -0.38 -21.45 -14.84
CA THR A 98 -0.72 -20.07 -14.48
C THR A 98 -0.94 -19.29 -15.76
N LEU A 99 -2.07 -18.59 -15.86
CA LEU A 99 -2.34 -17.65 -16.96
C LEU A 99 -1.26 -16.56 -17.00
N TYR A 100 -0.98 -15.98 -18.16
CA TYR A 100 0.04 -14.96 -18.31
C TYR A 100 -0.43 -13.75 -19.14
N PRO A 101 0.16 -12.55 -18.92
CA PRO A 101 -0.09 -11.38 -19.76
C PRO A 101 0.23 -11.68 -21.23
N PRO A 102 -0.70 -11.41 -22.17
CA PRO A 102 -0.54 -11.78 -23.57
C PRO A 102 0.65 -11.07 -24.19
N GLN A 103 1.44 -11.82 -24.95
CA GLN A 103 2.60 -11.33 -25.73
C GLN A 103 2.26 -11.17 -27.22
N GLY A 104 1.18 -11.81 -27.66
CA GLY A 104 0.66 -11.75 -29.02
C GLY A 104 -0.84 -11.51 -29.04
N ALA A 105 -1.35 -11.01 -30.17
CA ALA A 105 -2.77 -10.71 -30.33
C ALA A 105 -3.65 -11.97 -30.28
N GLU A 106 -3.11 -13.11 -30.71
CA GLU A 106 -3.72 -14.42 -30.73
C GLU A 106 -4.01 -14.98 -29.33
N GLU A 107 -3.25 -14.55 -28.32
CA GLU A 107 -3.37 -15.01 -26.93
C GLU A 107 -4.48 -14.28 -26.16
N ILE A 108 -4.87 -13.09 -26.63
CA ILE A 108 -5.82 -12.21 -25.94
C ILE A 108 -7.20 -12.86 -25.80
N THR A 109 -7.78 -13.33 -26.90
CA THR A 109 -9.16 -13.86 -26.90
C THR A 109 -9.28 -15.14 -26.06
N PRO A 110 -8.38 -16.14 -26.18
CA PRO A 110 -8.38 -17.30 -25.31
C PRO A 110 -8.22 -16.95 -23.83
N LEU A 111 -7.33 -15.99 -23.50
CA LEU A 111 -7.13 -15.54 -22.12
C LEU A 111 -8.41 -14.93 -21.55
N LEU A 112 -9.03 -13.99 -22.28
CA LEU A 112 -10.26 -13.34 -21.82
C LEU A 112 -11.43 -14.32 -21.69
N ALA A 113 -11.51 -15.33 -22.55
CA ALA A 113 -12.50 -16.39 -22.44
C ALA A 113 -12.33 -17.20 -21.13
N GLN A 114 -11.10 -17.59 -20.78
CA GLN A 114 -10.82 -18.29 -19.52
C GLN A 114 -11.16 -17.42 -18.31
N LEU A 115 -10.75 -16.15 -18.32
CA LEU A 115 -11.05 -15.22 -17.24
C LEU A 115 -12.56 -14.96 -17.09
N SER A 116 -13.30 -14.89 -18.20
CA SER A 116 -14.77 -14.75 -18.16
C SER A 116 -15.49 -15.96 -17.55
N GLY A 117 -14.84 -17.14 -17.57
CA GLY A 117 -15.34 -18.36 -16.93
C GLY A 117 -15.13 -18.41 -15.41
N ALA A 118 -14.36 -17.47 -14.83
CA ALA A 118 -14.00 -17.45 -13.41
C ALA A 118 -15.11 -16.88 -12.48
N GLY A 119 -16.38 -17.08 -12.86
CA GLY A 119 -17.54 -16.59 -12.13
C GLY A 119 -17.55 -15.07 -11.95
N ASP A 120 -18.04 -14.61 -10.79
CA ASP A 120 -18.21 -13.17 -10.50
C ASP A 120 -16.88 -12.42 -10.38
N SER A 121 -15.81 -13.12 -9.99
CA SER A 121 -14.49 -12.50 -9.89
C SER A 121 -13.97 -12.08 -11.26
N GLN A 122 -14.28 -12.83 -12.33
CA GLN A 122 -13.69 -12.69 -13.66
C GLN A 122 -12.15 -12.51 -13.66
N CYS A 123 -11.49 -13.06 -12.63
CA CYS A 123 -10.06 -12.93 -12.40
C CYS A 123 -9.45 -14.27 -12.04
N MET A 124 -8.25 -14.52 -12.55
CA MET A 124 -7.42 -15.67 -12.17
C MET A 124 -5.94 -15.27 -12.24
N HIS A 125 -5.15 -15.73 -11.28
CA HIS A 125 -3.72 -15.48 -11.17
C HIS A 125 -3.33 -14.00 -11.29
N GLY A 126 -4.14 -13.12 -10.68
CA GLY A 126 -3.96 -11.68 -10.75
C GLY A 126 -4.31 -11.05 -12.09
N LEU A 127 -4.76 -11.81 -13.10
CA LEU A 127 -5.25 -11.29 -14.38
C LEU A 127 -6.77 -11.22 -14.35
N CYS A 128 -7.34 -10.20 -14.98
CA CYS A 128 -8.77 -9.96 -14.98
C CYS A 128 -9.27 -9.52 -16.37
N THR A 129 -10.54 -9.82 -16.66
CA THR A 129 -11.23 -9.16 -17.77
C THR A 129 -11.45 -7.68 -17.48
N LYS A 130 -11.82 -6.91 -18.51
CA LYS A 130 -12.27 -5.54 -18.36
C LYS A 130 -13.42 -5.44 -17.36
N ARG A 131 -13.27 -4.60 -16.35
CA ARG A 131 -14.35 -4.18 -15.46
C ARG A 131 -15.07 -2.94 -15.99
N GLY A 132 -16.34 -2.77 -15.59
CA GLY A 132 -17.22 -1.72 -16.07
C GLY A 132 -18.50 -1.63 -15.25
N THR A 133 -19.53 -0.98 -15.80
CA THR A 133 -20.83 -0.80 -15.15
C THR A 133 -21.96 -1.58 -15.82
N THR A 134 -21.65 -2.37 -16.86
CA THR A 134 -22.66 -3.10 -17.62
C THR A 134 -22.87 -4.50 -17.05
N PRO A 135 -23.99 -5.18 -17.39
CA PRO A 135 -24.17 -6.58 -17.03
C PRO A 135 -23.06 -7.52 -17.51
N ALA A 136 -22.30 -7.11 -18.54
CA ALA A 136 -21.15 -7.86 -19.06
C ALA A 136 -19.83 -7.56 -18.33
N TYR A 137 -19.72 -6.41 -17.64
CA TYR A 137 -18.49 -5.97 -16.97
C TYR A 137 -18.81 -5.50 -15.54
N ARG A 138 -18.27 -6.18 -14.52
CA ARG A 138 -18.61 -5.93 -13.11
C ARG A 138 -17.72 -4.89 -12.44
N GLY A 139 -18.34 -3.82 -11.93
CA GLY A 139 -17.83 -2.76 -11.07
C GLY A 139 -16.35 -2.38 -11.26
N GLN A 140 -16.06 -1.30 -11.99
CA GLN A 140 -14.69 -0.74 -12.05
C GLN A 140 -14.14 -0.37 -10.67
N ASN A 141 -15.02 -0.08 -9.71
CA ASN A 141 -14.74 0.23 -8.31
C ASN A 141 -15.00 -0.96 -7.36
N PHE A 142 -14.72 -2.18 -7.80
CA PHE A 142 -15.02 -3.43 -7.06
C PHE A 142 -14.59 -3.43 -5.59
N TRP A 143 -13.59 -2.64 -5.20
CA TRP A 143 -13.11 -2.49 -3.82
C TRP A 143 -14.13 -1.86 -2.85
N ASN A 144 -15.22 -1.29 -3.39
CA ASN A 144 -16.35 -0.79 -2.62
C ASN A 144 -17.46 -1.85 -2.44
N ASP A 145 -17.42 -2.95 -3.20
CA ASP A 145 -18.31 -4.09 -3.06
C ASP A 145 -17.64 -5.13 -2.16
N THR A 146 -18.20 -5.37 -0.97
CA THR A 146 -17.59 -6.22 0.04
C THR A 146 -17.53 -7.68 -0.38
N ASP A 147 -18.56 -8.17 -1.08
CA ASP A 147 -18.69 -9.57 -1.45
C ASP A 147 -17.78 -9.86 -2.64
N LEU A 148 -17.77 -8.96 -3.63
CA LEU A 148 -16.87 -9.06 -4.77
C LEU A 148 -15.41 -8.91 -4.34
N LEU A 149 -15.08 -7.97 -3.45
CA LEU A 149 -13.72 -7.81 -2.96
C LEU A 149 -13.26 -9.06 -2.19
N ALA A 150 -14.12 -9.66 -1.36
CA ALA A 150 -13.80 -10.90 -0.66
C ALA A 150 -13.52 -12.05 -1.64
N ALA A 151 -14.30 -12.17 -2.71
CA ALA A 151 -14.07 -13.15 -3.77
C ALA A 151 -12.77 -12.88 -4.57
N MET A 152 -12.37 -11.61 -4.70
CA MET A 152 -11.15 -11.21 -5.40
C MET A 152 -9.87 -11.40 -4.58
N GLN A 153 -9.98 -11.39 -3.26
CA GLN A 153 -8.87 -11.55 -2.31
C GLN A 153 -8.71 -12.99 -1.86
N GLN A 154 -8.70 -13.89 -2.83
CA GLN A 154 -8.49 -15.32 -2.63
C GLN A 154 -7.20 -15.76 -3.31
N ALA A 155 -6.61 -16.83 -2.81
CA ALA A 155 -5.55 -17.54 -3.50
C ALA A 155 -5.91 -17.81 -4.97
N ASN A 156 -4.96 -17.54 -5.87
CA ASN A 156 -5.11 -17.68 -7.32
C ASN A 156 -6.17 -16.78 -7.98
N VAL A 157 -6.76 -15.80 -7.27
CA VAL A 157 -7.61 -14.77 -7.89
C VAL A 157 -6.86 -13.45 -7.95
N GLY A 158 -6.49 -12.89 -6.79
CA GLY A 158 -5.57 -11.76 -6.67
C GLY A 158 -4.13 -12.21 -6.58
N ALA A 159 -3.21 -11.36 -7.03
CA ALA A 159 -1.78 -11.62 -6.92
C ALA A 159 -1.19 -11.03 -5.64
N ARG A 160 -0.17 -11.70 -5.10
CA ARG A 160 0.66 -11.24 -3.97
C ARG A 160 2.01 -10.72 -4.47
N TYR A 161 2.62 -9.85 -3.66
CA TYR A 161 3.96 -9.33 -3.93
C TYR A 161 4.95 -10.47 -4.18
N GLY A 162 5.62 -10.42 -5.32
CA GLY A 162 6.63 -11.40 -5.71
C GLY A 162 6.10 -12.72 -6.22
N GLN A 163 4.78 -12.93 -6.24
CA GLN A 163 4.19 -14.21 -6.62
C GLN A 163 4.53 -14.60 -8.06
N PHE A 164 4.51 -13.62 -8.97
CA PHE A 164 4.76 -13.84 -10.40
C PHE A 164 6.10 -13.26 -10.88
N THR A 165 6.79 -12.44 -10.09
CA THR A 165 8.09 -11.82 -10.44
C THR A 165 9.27 -12.44 -9.70
N GLY A 166 9.01 -13.15 -8.60
CA GLY A 166 10.06 -13.63 -7.69
C GLY A 166 10.61 -12.57 -6.74
N ALA A 167 9.99 -11.38 -6.66
CA ALA A 167 10.36 -10.35 -5.70
C ALA A 167 10.27 -10.85 -4.25
N THR A 168 11.31 -10.60 -3.47
CA THR A 168 11.32 -10.94 -2.05
C THR A 168 10.95 -9.71 -1.24
N ALA A 169 9.94 -9.84 -0.38
CA ALA A 169 9.55 -8.78 0.54
C ALA A 169 10.46 -8.72 1.78
N GLY A 170 11.53 -9.52 1.83
CA GLY A 170 12.50 -9.63 2.92
C GLY A 170 12.16 -10.72 3.95
N SER A 171 13.16 -11.34 4.58
CA SER A 171 12.98 -12.58 5.36
C SER A 171 12.78 -12.40 6.88
N ASN A 172 13.05 -11.22 7.42
CA ASN A 172 13.07 -11.03 8.88
C ASN A 172 11.88 -10.17 9.28
N THR A 173 10.81 -10.74 9.81
CA THR A 173 9.63 -9.95 10.27
C THR A 173 9.70 -9.58 11.75
N ASP A 174 10.73 -10.06 12.47
CA ASP A 174 10.76 -10.09 13.94
C ASP A 174 11.76 -9.09 14.57
N GLU A 175 12.54 -8.35 13.78
CA GLU A 175 13.57 -7.42 14.29
C GLU A 175 13.39 -5.96 13.82
N ILE A 176 13.68 -5.02 14.72
CA ILE A 176 13.85 -3.60 14.39
C ILE A 176 15.11 -3.51 13.51
N GLY A 177 14.94 -3.21 12.21
CA GLY A 177 16.02 -3.24 11.21
C GLY A 177 15.89 -4.34 10.16
N ALA A 178 14.82 -5.14 10.23
CA ALA A 178 14.38 -6.03 9.18
C ALA A 178 14.38 -5.39 7.79
N ALA A 179 15.15 -5.96 6.86
CA ALA A 179 15.03 -5.66 5.43
C ALA A 179 13.67 -6.19 4.96
N GLY A 180 12.73 -5.30 4.60
CA GLY A 180 11.44 -5.69 4.05
C GLY A 180 10.22 -4.92 4.54
N SER A 181 9.15 -4.88 3.72
CA SER A 181 7.86 -4.33 4.15
C SER A 181 7.03 -5.41 4.83
N ALA A 182 6.72 -5.21 6.12
CA ALA A 182 5.88 -6.14 6.89
C ALA A 182 4.49 -6.35 6.25
N ILE A 183 3.95 -5.36 5.53
CA ILE A 183 2.67 -5.48 4.82
C ILE A 183 2.82 -6.42 3.61
N LEU A 184 3.94 -6.30 2.87
CA LEU A 184 4.20 -7.14 1.70
C LEU A 184 4.56 -8.58 2.07
N ASN A 185 4.95 -8.86 3.31
CA ASN A 185 5.23 -10.21 3.83
C ASN A 185 3.98 -10.93 4.36
N GLN A 186 2.89 -10.22 4.65
CA GLN A 186 1.67 -10.87 5.12
C GLN A 186 1.03 -11.73 4.02
N ARG A 187 0.55 -12.90 4.42
CA ARG A 187 -0.11 -13.90 3.56
C ARG A 187 -1.43 -14.32 4.20
N GLY A 188 -2.35 -14.82 3.39
CA GLY A 188 -3.72 -15.20 3.79
C GLY A 188 -4.74 -14.75 2.75
N ASP A 189 -6.02 -15.01 2.99
CA ASP A 189 -7.11 -14.49 2.15
C ASP A 189 -7.77 -13.26 2.82
N GLY A 190 -8.45 -12.43 2.02
CA GLY A 190 -9.17 -11.25 2.48
C GLY A 190 -8.29 -10.03 2.79
N ASN A 191 -8.70 -9.25 3.80
CA ASN A 191 -8.17 -7.93 4.17
C ASN A 191 -6.79 -7.96 4.85
N VAL A 192 -5.84 -8.70 4.29
CA VAL A 192 -4.51 -8.95 4.85
C VAL A 192 -3.44 -8.69 3.80
N GLY A 193 -2.36 -8.01 4.19
CA GLY A 193 -1.22 -7.70 3.33
C GLY A 193 -1.56 -6.78 2.17
N ALA A 194 -1.00 -7.07 1.00
CA ALA A 194 -1.28 -6.33 -0.22
C ALA A 194 -1.61 -7.25 -1.40
N TRP A 195 -2.43 -6.76 -2.32
CA TRP A 195 -2.96 -7.47 -3.48
C TRP A 195 -2.83 -6.61 -4.73
N TYR A 196 -2.60 -7.22 -5.89
CA TYR A 196 -2.80 -6.55 -7.17
C TYR A 196 -3.64 -7.40 -8.13
N TRP A 197 -4.27 -6.69 -9.07
CA TRP A 197 -5.01 -7.25 -10.20
C TRP A 197 -4.67 -6.46 -11.45
N ILE A 198 -4.46 -7.16 -12.55
CA ILE A 198 -4.09 -6.66 -13.87
C ILE A 198 -5.27 -6.92 -14.79
N GLU A 199 -6.01 -5.87 -15.15
CA GLU A 199 -7.05 -5.97 -16.17
C GLU A 199 -6.41 -5.89 -17.55
N VAL A 200 -6.76 -6.86 -18.40
CA VAL A 200 -6.32 -6.91 -19.80
C VAL A 200 -7.36 -6.18 -20.65
N LEU A 201 -6.98 -5.04 -21.24
CA LEU A 201 -7.86 -4.19 -22.03
C LEU A 201 -7.37 -4.16 -23.48
N PRO A 202 -7.87 -5.05 -24.35
CA PRO A 202 -7.55 -5.00 -25.77
C PRO A 202 -8.10 -3.70 -26.37
N TYR A 203 -7.35 -3.12 -27.28
CA TYR A 203 -7.75 -1.93 -28.02
C TYR A 203 -7.72 -2.19 -29.52
N THR A 204 -8.61 -1.53 -30.26
CA THR A 204 -8.72 -1.71 -31.71
C THR A 204 -7.84 -0.71 -32.46
N ASP A 205 -7.28 -1.15 -33.59
CA ASP A 205 -6.63 -0.28 -34.58
C ASP A 205 -7.61 0.71 -35.23
N ALA A 206 -8.90 0.36 -35.32
CA ALA A 206 -9.96 1.25 -35.78
C ALA A 206 -10.05 2.55 -34.96
N ALA A 207 -9.63 2.51 -33.69
CA ALA A 207 -9.60 3.69 -32.85
C ALA A 207 -8.30 4.51 -33.01
N GLN A 208 -7.31 4.04 -33.79
CA GLN A 208 -6.20 4.85 -34.31
C GLN A 208 -6.65 5.78 -35.45
N SER A 209 -7.72 5.40 -36.17
CA SER A 209 -8.26 6.17 -37.31
C SER A 209 -9.51 6.99 -36.97
N ALA A 210 -10.10 6.78 -35.80
CA ALA A 210 -11.30 7.49 -35.33
C ALA A 210 -11.00 8.89 -34.73
N GLY A 211 -10.21 9.74 -35.41
CA GLY A 211 -10.17 11.20 -35.19
C GLY A 211 -10.00 11.75 -33.76
N LEU A 212 -9.66 10.92 -32.78
CA LEU A 212 -9.66 11.26 -31.34
C LEU A 212 -8.34 11.89 -30.89
N ILE A 213 -7.35 11.94 -31.77
CA ILE A 213 -6.08 12.61 -31.52
C ILE A 213 -6.21 14.07 -31.94
N VAL A 214 -6.62 14.92 -31.00
CA VAL A 214 -6.63 16.37 -31.18
C VAL A 214 -5.20 16.90 -30.98
N GLY A 215 -4.46 17.09 -32.08
CA GLY A 215 -3.11 17.67 -32.04
C GLY A 215 -2.21 17.19 -33.18
N GLY A 216 -1.34 18.07 -33.69
CA GLY A 216 -0.35 17.70 -34.71
C GLY A 216 0.73 16.77 -34.17
N ALA A 217 1.40 16.04 -35.07
CA ALA A 217 2.40 15.00 -34.75
C ALA A 217 3.53 15.43 -33.80
N ALA A 218 3.80 16.72 -33.67
CA ALA A 218 4.88 17.27 -32.85
C ALA A 218 4.68 17.10 -31.32
N ASN A 219 3.45 16.90 -30.84
CA ASN A 219 3.15 16.78 -29.40
C ASN A 219 2.65 15.38 -29.00
N LEU A 220 2.81 14.38 -29.86
CA LEU A 220 2.31 13.03 -29.63
C LEU A 220 3.47 12.08 -29.33
N VAL A 221 3.32 11.27 -28.27
CA VAL A 221 4.22 10.15 -28.01
C VAL A 221 3.89 9.05 -29.03
N PRO A 222 4.84 8.65 -29.91
CA PRO A 222 4.61 7.53 -30.82
C PRO A 222 4.58 6.24 -30.00
N LEU A 223 3.39 5.69 -29.78
CA LEU A 223 3.22 4.44 -29.05
C LEU A 223 3.49 3.25 -29.99
N SER A 224 4.46 2.41 -29.62
CA SER A 224 4.76 1.12 -30.26
C SER A 224 4.20 0.02 -29.37
N VAL A 225 2.89 -0.20 -29.47
CA VAL A 225 2.15 -1.15 -28.64
C VAL A 225 1.93 -2.43 -29.43
N ASP A 226 2.59 -3.50 -29.01
CA ASP A 226 2.47 -4.85 -29.59
C ASP A 226 2.48 -5.88 -28.45
N PRO A 227 1.37 -6.62 -28.20
CA PRO A 227 0.08 -6.53 -28.88
C PRO A 227 -0.71 -5.27 -28.46
N LEU A 228 -1.76 -4.89 -29.19
CA LEU A 228 -2.63 -3.73 -28.89
C LEU A 228 -3.45 -3.92 -27.60
N VAL A 229 -2.77 -3.90 -26.45
CA VAL A 229 -3.32 -4.14 -25.13
C VAL A 229 -2.85 -3.04 -24.20
N VAL A 230 -3.80 -2.50 -23.45
CA VAL A 230 -3.56 -1.63 -22.31
C VAL A 230 -3.83 -2.43 -21.06
N TYR A 231 -2.99 -2.29 -20.05
CA TYR A 231 -3.21 -2.93 -18.76
C TYR A 231 -3.68 -1.89 -17.74
N ARG A 232 -4.72 -2.22 -16.98
CA ARG A 232 -5.10 -1.43 -15.81
C ARG A 232 -4.79 -2.22 -14.56
N VAL A 233 -3.83 -1.74 -13.79
CA VAL A 233 -3.41 -2.39 -12.55
C VAL A 233 -4.10 -1.71 -11.40
N THR A 234 -4.79 -2.50 -10.57
CA THR A 234 -5.34 -2.05 -9.28
C THR A 234 -4.55 -2.73 -8.17
N ALA A 235 -4.00 -1.96 -7.25
CA ALA A 235 -3.33 -2.45 -6.06
C ALA A 235 -4.08 -2.02 -4.80
N ILE A 236 -4.24 -2.94 -3.85
CA ILE A 236 -4.83 -2.67 -2.54
C ILE A 236 -3.86 -3.13 -1.47
N ALA A 237 -3.56 -2.27 -0.50
CA ALA A 237 -2.75 -2.61 0.65
C ALA A 237 -3.49 -2.28 1.95
N TYR A 238 -3.37 -3.20 2.91
CA TYR A 238 -3.94 -3.05 4.25
C TYR A 238 -2.83 -2.67 5.23
N GLY A 239 -3.05 -1.57 5.95
CA GLY A 239 -2.17 -1.19 7.05
C GLY A 239 -2.33 -2.14 8.24
N ARG A 240 -1.50 -1.96 9.27
CA ARG A 240 -1.57 -2.79 10.48
C ARG A 240 -2.69 -2.35 11.42
N LYS A 241 -3.17 -1.11 11.28
CA LYS A 241 -4.32 -0.63 12.05
C LYS A 241 -5.62 -0.99 11.35
N ASN A 242 -6.62 -1.37 12.13
CA ASN A 242 -7.95 -1.64 11.59
C ASN A 242 -8.48 -0.39 10.87
N GLY A 243 -8.99 -0.58 9.66
CA GLY A 243 -9.50 0.50 8.81
C GLY A 243 -8.47 1.20 7.92
N THR A 244 -7.16 0.95 8.08
CA THR A 244 -6.16 1.46 7.13
C THR A 244 -6.20 0.65 5.84
N ARG A 245 -6.67 1.26 4.76
CA ARG A 245 -6.66 0.66 3.42
C ARG A 245 -6.25 1.71 2.40
N VAL A 246 -5.32 1.35 1.54
CA VAL A 246 -4.93 2.15 0.37
C VAL A 246 -5.33 1.39 -0.88
N VAL A 247 -5.94 2.11 -1.83
CA VAL A 247 -6.25 1.62 -3.18
C VAL A 247 -5.55 2.53 -4.16
N LEU A 248 -4.67 1.97 -4.99
CA LEU A 248 -4.04 2.67 -6.10
C LEU A 248 -4.44 2.00 -7.40
N GLN A 249 -4.57 2.81 -8.46
CA GLN A 249 -4.84 2.30 -9.79
C GLN A 249 -3.97 3.04 -10.79
N GLN A 250 -3.40 2.29 -11.73
CA GLN A 250 -2.61 2.84 -12.82
C GLN A 250 -2.97 2.18 -14.14
N THR A 251 -2.66 2.87 -15.23
CA THR A 251 -2.75 2.34 -16.58
C THR A 251 -1.34 2.19 -17.13
N PHE A 252 -0.98 0.98 -17.53
CA PHE A 252 0.35 0.62 -18.00
C PHE A 252 0.27 0.10 -19.43
N VAL A 253 1.17 0.58 -20.29
CA VAL A 253 1.24 0.21 -21.71
C VAL A 253 2.69 -0.11 -22.04
N PRO A 254 3.06 -1.41 -22.12
CA PRO A 254 4.39 -1.81 -22.53
C PRO A 254 4.74 -1.21 -23.89
N GLN A 255 5.92 -0.61 -23.99
CA GLN A 255 6.47 -0.16 -25.26
C GLN A 255 7.48 -1.20 -25.75
N LYS A 256 7.30 -1.68 -26.97
CA LYS A 256 8.31 -2.54 -27.61
C LYS A 256 9.28 -1.65 -28.38
N LEU A 257 10.56 -1.72 -28.02
CA LEU A 257 11.63 -1.09 -28.80
C LEU A 257 11.55 -1.63 -30.23
N LYS A 258 11.55 -0.73 -31.22
CA LYS A 258 11.72 -1.13 -32.62
C LYS A 258 13.20 -1.42 -32.82
N ASP A 259 13.53 -2.68 -32.98
CA ASP A 259 14.83 -3.10 -33.53
C ASP A 259 14.96 -2.64 -34.99
#